data_AF-A0A0F2QJK2-F1
#
_entry.id   AF-A0A0F2QJK2-F1
#
_cell.length_a   1.000
_cell.length_b   1.000
_cell.length_c   1.000
_cell.angle_alpha   90.00
_cell.angle_beta   90.00
_cell.angle_gamma   90.00
#
_symmetry.space_group_name_H-M   'P 1'
#
loop_
_entity.id
_entity.type
_entity.pdbx_description
1 polymer ?
#
loop_
_entity_poly.entity_id
_entity_poly.type
_entity_poly.pdbx_seq_one_letter_code
_entity_poly.pdbx_strand_id
1 'polypeptide(L)' 'MHLNKISSIWTLAHVAAELGEDEDWLFDSIDEMEPEDGAIRVYGQPLGEDGTVAFSAFGAENLRKLIDIHKANRS' A
#
# COMPACT_ATOMS: atom_id res chain seq x y z
N MET A 1 9.98 22.82 -7.74
CA MET A 1 10.05 21.35 -7.93
C MET A 1 10.50 20.73 -6.62
N HIS A 2 9.67 19.91 -5.98
CA HIS A 2 10.06 19.15 -4.79
C HIS A 2 10.66 17.81 -5.25
N LEU A 3 11.86 17.47 -4.80
CA LEU A 3 12.46 16.17 -5.09
C LEU A 3 11.88 15.14 -4.13
N ASN A 4 11.43 14.01 -4.66
CA ASN A 4 10.98 12.90 -3.83
C ASN A 4 12.18 12.35 -3.03
N LYS A 5 12.02 12.20 -1.71
CA LYS A 5 13.06 11.67 -0.80
C LYS A 5 12.95 10.17 -0.58
N ILE A 6 11.98 9.51 -1.20
CA ILE A 6 11.76 8.07 -1.08
C ILE A 6 12.82 7.34 -1.91
N SER A 7 13.70 6.58 -1.24
CA SER A 7 14.76 5.79 -1.89
C SER A 7 14.35 4.35 -2.20
N SER A 8 13.26 3.86 -1.60
CA SER A 8 12.76 2.50 -1.76
C SER A 8 11.25 2.46 -1.55
N ILE A 9 10.62 1.52 -2.25
CA ILE A 9 9.19 1.22 -2.15
C ILE A 9 9.00 -0.30 -2.09
N TRP A 10 7.89 -0.74 -1.51
CA TRP A 10 7.52 -2.15 -1.41
C TRP A 10 6.13 -2.35 -2.00
N THR A 11 5.97 -3.34 -2.88
CA THR A 11 4.69 -3.61 -3.53
C THR A 11 3.65 -4.10 -2.52
N LEU A 12 2.37 -3.98 -2.87
CA LEU A 12 1.26 -4.51 -2.08
C LEU A 12 1.47 -5.98 -1.73
N ALA A 13 1.79 -6.82 -2.72
CA ALA A 13 2.14 -8.22 -2.48
C ALA A 13 3.24 -8.43 -1.44
N HIS A 14 4.29 -7.59 -1.46
CA HIS A 14 5.37 -7.69 -0.47
C HIS A 14 4.88 -7.35 0.93
N VAL A 15 4.14 -6.24 1.06
CA VAL A 15 3.60 -5.82 2.35
C VAL A 15 2.58 -6.85 2.85
N ALA A 16 1.70 -7.37 2.00
CA ALA A 16 0.74 -8.44 2.35
C ALA A 16 1.45 -9.65 2.96
N ALA A 17 2.53 -10.11 2.32
CA ALA A 17 3.35 -11.21 2.81
C ALA A 17 4.01 -10.92 4.17
N GLU A 18 4.52 -9.70 4.38
CA GLU A 18 5.09 -9.28 5.67
C GLU A 18 4.05 -9.19 6.78
N LEU A 19 2.83 -8.76 6.44
CA LEU A 19 1.72 -8.62 7.39
C LEU A 19 1.05 -9.97 7.71
N GLY A 20 1.22 -10.98 6.85
CA GLY A 20 0.50 -12.24 6.92
C GLY A 20 -0.98 -12.10 6.53
N GLU A 21 -1.29 -11.11 5.70
CA GLU A 21 -2.66 -10.77 5.27
C GLU A 21 -2.86 -11.16 3.80
N ASP A 22 -4.13 -11.28 3.41
CA ASP A 22 -4.53 -11.53 2.05
C ASP A 22 -4.37 -10.26 1.18
N GLU A 23 -3.75 -10.41 0.01
CA GLU A 23 -3.43 -9.28 -0.88
C GLU A 23 -4.70 -8.62 -1.43
N ASP A 24 -5.70 -9.42 -1.82
CA ASP A 24 -6.96 -8.90 -2.38
C ASP A 24 -7.72 -8.10 -1.30
N TRP A 25 -7.76 -8.63 -0.07
CA TRP A 25 -8.33 -7.90 1.07
C TRP A 25 -7.61 -6.58 1.37
N LEU A 26 -6.28 -6.56 1.27
CA LEU A 26 -5.52 -5.32 1.41
C LEU A 26 -5.76 -4.35 0.26
N PHE A 27 -5.95 -4.85 -0.96
CA PHE A 27 -6.25 -4.03 -2.12
C PHE A 27 -7.55 -3.25 -1.96
N ASP A 28 -8.58 -3.86 -1.36
CA ASP A 28 -9.83 -3.15 -1.03
C ASP A 28 -9.62 -2.12 0.08
N SER A 29 -8.73 -2.40 1.03
CA SER A 29 -8.48 -1.54 2.19
C SER A 29 -7.66 -0.29 1.84
N ILE A 30 -6.80 -0.35 0.81
CA ILE A 30 -5.92 0.75 0.42
C ILE A 30 -6.62 1.85 -0.40
N ASP A 31 -7.89 1.66 -0.79
CA ASP A 31 -8.66 2.68 -1.52
C ASP A 31 -8.86 3.97 -0.70
N GLU A 32 -8.66 3.89 0.63
CA GLU A 32 -8.66 5.04 1.54
C GLU A 32 -7.32 5.79 1.61
N MET A 33 -6.26 5.30 0.93
CA MET A 33 -4.93 5.91 0.95
C MET A 33 -4.66 6.76 -0.29
N GLU A 34 -4.25 8.00 -0.07
CA GLU A 34 -3.84 8.92 -1.12
C GLU A 34 -2.31 8.91 -1.33
N PRO A 35 -1.78 9.51 -2.42
CA PRO A 35 -0.33 9.65 -2.61
C PRO A 35 0.40 10.28 -1.42
N GLU A 36 -0.25 11.21 -0.72
CA GLU A 36 0.24 11.86 0.49
C GLU A 36 0.41 10.91 1.67
N ASP A 37 -0.37 9.83 1.73
CA ASP A 37 -0.25 8.79 2.74
C ASP A 37 0.91 7.83 2.45
N GLY A 38 1.60 8.01 1.33
CA GLY A 38 2.75 7.22 0.93
C GLY A 38 2.42 6.01 0.06
N ALA A 39 1.19 5.93 -0.47
CA ALA A 39 0.76 4.98 -1.49
C ALA A 39 1.16 5.47 -2.89
N ILE A 40 1.68 4.58 -3.73
CA ILE A 40 2.22 4.92 -5.05
C ILE A 40 1.68 3.91 -6.06
N ARG A 41 0.94 4.40 -7.07
CA ARG A 41 0.55 3.59 -8.23
C ARG A 41 1.79 3.26 -9.08
N VAL A 42 2.02 1.97 -9.30
CA VAL A 42 3.13 1.46 -10.11
C VAL A 42 2.57 0.77 -11.34
N TYR A 43 2.96 1.25 -12.51
CA TYR A 43 2.60 0.66 -13.80
C TYR A 43 3.83 0.05 -14.47
N GLY A 44 3.63 -1.03 -15.20
CA GLY A 44 4.69 -1.70 -15.95
C GLY A 44 4.35 -3.16 -16.21
N GLN A 45 5.08 -3.81 -17.11
CA GLN A 45 4.93 -5.24 -17.31
C GLN A 45 5.65 -6.00 -16.17
N PRO A 46 5.07 -7.08 -15.62
CA PRO A 46 3.88 -7.81 -16.10
C PRO A 46 2.53 -7.41 -15.47
N LEU A 47 2.41 -6.26 -14.82
CA LEU A 47 1.25 -5.88 -13.98
C LEU A 47 -0.06 -5.58 -14.75
N GLY A 48 -0.01 -5.46 -16.07
CA GLY A 48 -1.17 -5.09 -16.88
C GLY A 48 -1.49 -3.59 -16.83
N GLU A 49 -2.67 -3.21 -17.30
CA GLU A 49 -3.10 -1.80 -17.43
C GLU A 49 -3.44 -1.17 -16.07
N ASP A 50 -3.94 -1.97 -15.12
CA ASP A 50 -4.33 -1.49 -13.79
C ASP A 50 -3.12 -1.27 -12.86
N GLY A 51 -1.96 -1.83 -13.21
CA GLY A 51 -0.73 -1.73 -12.43
C GLY A 51 -0.85 -2.42 -11.06
N THR A 52 -0.11 -1.91 -10.08
CA THR A 52 -0.23 -2.29 -8.67
C THR A 52 -0.04 -1.05 -7.80
N VAL A 53 -0.18 -1.22 -6.49
CA VAL A 53 0.19 -0.20 -5.50
C VAL A 53 1.46 -0.63 -4.78
N ALA A 54 2.33 0.33 -4.50
CA ALA A 54 3.51 0.17 -3.68
C ALA A 54 3.56 1.26 -2.62
N PHE A 55 4.28 1.01 -1.54
CA PHE A 55 4.33 1.86 -0.38
C PHE A 55 5.75 2.32 -0.11
N SER A 56 5.90 3.58 0.25
CA SER A 56 7.07 4.02 0.99
C SER A 56 7.09 3.41 2.40
N ALA A 57 8.19 3.56 3.15
CA ALA A 57 8.22 3.11 4.55
C ALA A 57 7.11 3.78 5.38
N PHE A 58 6.89 5.08 5.17
CA PHE A 58 5.79 5.82 5.79
C PHE A 58 4.41 5.28 5.36
N GLY A 59 4.25 4.95 4.08
CA GLY A 59 3.02 4.36 3.55
C GLY A 59 2.71 2.99 4.15
N ALA A 60 3.72 2.13 4.33
CA ALA A 60 3.52 0.83 4.95
C ALA A 60 3.09 0.96 6.43
N GLU A 61 3.65 1.93 7.16
CA GLU A 61 3.22 2.25 8.53
C GLU A 61 1.78 2.77 8.58
N ASN A 62 1.37 3.63 7.64
CA ASN A 62 0.00 4.13 7.57
C ASN A 62 -1.00 3.02 7.23
N LEU A 63 -0.64 2.15 6.28
CA LEU A 63 -1.44 0.98 5.93
C LEU A 63 -1.64 0.07 7.15
N ARG A 64 -0.60 -0.19 7.95
CA ARG A 64 -0.73 -0.97 9.18
C ARG A 64 -1.76 -0.37 10.14
N LYS A 65 -1.74 0.96 10.33
CA LYS A 65 -2.71 1.65 11.21
C LYS A 65 -4.14 1.55 10.66
N LEU A 66 -4.30 1.71 9.36
CA LEU A 66 -5.61 1.60 8.69
C LEU A 66 -6.21 0.19 8.88
N ILE A 67 -5.39 -0.85 8.66
CA ILE A 67 -5.75 -2.25 8.91
C ILE A 67 -6.20 -2.47 10.36
N ASP A 68 -5.47 -1.92 11.33
CA ASP A 68 -5.83 -2.06 12.74
C ASP A 68 -7.19 -1.43 13.04
N ILE A 69 -7.51 -0.29 12.41
CA ILE A 69 -8.82 0.37 12.50
C ILE A 69 -9.92 -0.51 11.88
N HIS A 70 -9.72 -1.03 10.66
CA HIS A 70 -10.70 -1.92 10.02
C HIS A 70 -10.98 -3.17 10.84
N LYS A 71 -9.93 -3.77 11.41
CA LYS A 71 -10.06 -4.94 12.28
C LYS A 71 -10.81 -4.64 13.57
N ALA A 72 -10.56 -3.47 14.19
CA ALA A 72 -11.28 -3.04 15.38
C ALA A 72 -12.78 -2.77 15.10
N ASN A 73 -13.10 -2.20 13.94
CA ASN A 73 -14.47 -1.90 13.52
C ASN A 73 -15.27 -3.13 13.08
N ARG A 74 -14.62 -4.29 12.92
CA ARG A 74 -15.27 -5.57 12.58
C ARG A 74 -15.75 -6.34 13.82
N SER A 75 -15.73 -5.72 15.01
CA SER A 75 -16.13 -6.31 16.29
C SER A 75 -17.62 -6.20 16.61
#